data_AF-A0A2P2KPB1-F1
#
_entry.id   AF-A0A2P2KPB1-F1
#
_cell.length_a   1.000
_cell.length_b   1.000
_cell.length_c   1.000
_cell.angle_alpha   90.00
_cell.angle_beta   90.00
_cell.angle_gamma   90.00
#
_symmetry.space_group_name_H-M   'P 1'
#
loop_
_entity.id
_entity.type
_entity.pdbx_description
1 polymer ?
#
loop_
_entity_poly.entity_id
_entity_poly.type
_entity_poly.pdbx_seq_one_letter_code
_entity_poly.pdbx_strand_id
1 'polypeptide(L)' 'MRAVKNWCRQILKGLLYLHSRDPPVIHRDLKCDNIFVNGNQGEVKIGDLGLAAILRKSHAAHCVGMLN' A
#
# COMPACT_ATOMS: atom_id res chain seq x y z
N MET A 1 -3.26 2.18 26.00
CA MET A 1 -2.36 1.54 25.01
C MET A 1 -2.98 0.42 24.14
N ARG A 2 -4.09 -0.25 24.52
CA ARG A 2 -4.68 -1.35 23.71
C ARG A 2 -5.23 -0.89 22.35
N ALA A 3 -5.88 0.27 22.29
CA ALA A 3 -6.44 0.83 21.06
C ALA A 3 -5.37 1.09 19.99
N VAL A 4 -4.30 1.82 20.36
CA VAL A 4 -3.16 2.09 19.47
C VAL A 4 -2.54 0.81 18.91
N LYS A 5 -2.31 -0.20 19.76
CA LYS A 5 -1.80 -1.51 19.30
C LYS A 5 -2.73 -2.17 18.27
N ASN A 6 -4.04 -2.11 18.50
CA ASN A 6 -5.03 -2.63 17.57
C ASN A 6 -5.09 -1.84 16.26
N TRP A 7 -4.95 -0.52 16.30
CA TRP A 7 -4.93 0.33 15.12
C TRP A 7 -3.68 0.08 14.28
N CYS A 8 -2.49 0.08 14.89
CA CYS A 8 -1.25 -0.23 14.17
C CYS A 8 -1.31 -1.60 13.49
N ARG A 9 -1.87 -2.62 14.15
CA ARG A 9 -2.06 -3.94 13.55
C ARG A 9 -2.97 -3.91 12.32
N GLN A 10 -4.04 -3.11 12.33
CA GLN A 10 -4.94 -2.99 11.19
C GLN A 10 -4.31 -2.22 10.03
N ILE A 11 -3.58 -1.14 10.33
CA ILE A 11 -2.80 -0.38 9.34
C ILE A 11 -1.77 -1.30 8.65
N LEU A 12 -1.00 -2.07 9.43
CA LEU A 12 -0.02 -3.01 8.89
C LEU A 12 -0.66 -4.10 8.02
N LYS A 13 -1.85 -4.59 8.38
CA LYS A 13 -2.62 -5.53 7.54
C LYS A 13 -3.08 -4.90 6.24
N GLY A 14 -3.55 -3.64 6.27
CA GLY A 14 -3.92 -2.89 5.07
C GLY A 14 -2.74 -2.64 4.13
N LEU A 15 -1.58 -2.26 4.69
CA LEU A 15 -0.35 -2.09 3.91
C LEU A 15 0.13 -3.40 3.32
N LEU A 16 0.11 -4.49 4.09
CA LEU A 16 0.44 -5.83 3.59
C LEU A 16 -0.45 -6.20 2.40
N TYR A 17 -1.75 -5.94 2.48
CA TYR A 17 -2.69 -6.19 1.38
C TYR A 17 -2.34 -5.40 0.12
N LEU A 18 -2.00 -4.11 0.25
CA LEU A 18 -1.59 -3.28 -0.89
C LEU A 18 -0.28 -3.77 -1.51
N HIS A 19 0.72 -4.09 -0.67
CA HIS A 19 2.04 -4.52 -1.11
C HIS A 19 2.03 -5.95 -1.68
N SER A 20 1.07 -6.79 -1.30
CA SER A 20 0.93 -8.16 -1.82
C SER A 20 0.14 -8.24 -3.13
N ARG A 21 -0.32 -7.11 -3.68
CA ARG A 21 -0.92 -7.11 -5.02
C ARG A 21 0.14 -7.45 -6.07
N ASP A 22 -0.31 -7.98 -7.20
CA ASP A 22 0.54 -8.18 -8.38
C ASP A 22 -0.08 -7.44 -9.57
N PRO A 23 0.53 -6.33 -10.03
CA PRO A 23 1.69 -5.63 -9.45
C PRO A 23 1.42 -4.97 -8.07
N PRO A 24 2.45 -4.81 -7.20
CA PRO A 24 2.31 -4.17 -5.90
C PRO A 24 1.78 -2.74 -5.98
N VAL A 25 0.96 -2.34 -5.00
CA VAL A 25 0.46 -0.97 -4.87
C VAL A 25 1.17 -0.28 -3.71
N ILE A 26 1.83 0.84 -3.97
CA ILE A 26 2.52 1.65 -2.95
C ILE A 26 1.66 2.88 -2.65
N HIS A 27 1.28 3.08 -1.38
CA HIS A 27 0.40 4.18 -0.96
C HIS A 27 0.99 5.58 -1.21
N ARG A 28 2.30 5.75 -0.92
CA ARG A 28 3.10 6.99 -1.03
C ARG A 28 2.67 8.21 -0.20
N ASP A 29 1.45 8.26 0.35
CA ASP A 29 1.01 9.34 1.26
C ASP A 29 0.40 8.81 2.56
N LEU A 30 1.09 7.89 3.25
CA LEU A 30 0.60 7.32 4.50
C LEU A 30 0.88 8.30 5.66
N LYS A 31 -0.19 8.90 6.18
CA LYS A 31 -0.19 9.82 7.32
C LYS A 31 -1.50 9.68 8.08
N CYS A 32 -1.57 10.20 9.32
CA CYS A 32 -2.76 10.08 10.15
C CYS A 32 -4.03 10.65 9.50
N ASP A 33 -3.91 11.72 8.71
CA ASP A 33 -5.04 12.33 7.98
C ASP A 33 -5.70 11.34 6.99
N ASN A 34 -4.94 10.34 6.52
CA ASN A 34 -5.38 9.32 5.58
C ASN A 34 -5.73 7.99 6.27
N ILE A 35 -5.84 7.98 7.61
CA ILE A 35 -6.24 6.82 8.40
C ILE A 35 -7.62 7.08 9.02
N PHE A 36 -8.63 6.35 8.55
CA PHE A 36 -10.00 6.50 8.99
C PHE A 36 -10.33 5.46 10.06
N VAL A 37 -10.86 5.91 11.20
CA VAL A 37 -11.25 5.04 12.32
C VAL A 37 -12.77 5.05 12.47
N ASN A 38 -13.39 3.88 12.37
CA ASN A 38 -14.79 3.72 12.76
C ASN A 38 -14.88 3.65 14.30
N GLY A 39 -15.33 4.73 14.93
CA GLY A 39 -15.39 4.88 16.40
C GLY A 39 -16.26 3.84 17.11
N ASN A 40 -17.28 3.28 16.43
CA ASN A 40 -18.20 2.32 17.04
C ASN A 40 -17.62 0.89 17.06
N GLN A 41 -16.78 0.56 16.08
CA GLN A 41 -16.26 -0.80 15.87
C GLN A 41 -14.74 -0.91 16.08
N GLY A 42 -14.04 0.21 16.22
CA GLY A 42 -12.57 0.23 16.29
C GLY A 42 -11.88 -0.26 15.02
N GLU A 43 -12.61 -0.27 13.90
CA GLU A 43 -12.09 -0.64 12.58
C GLU A 43 -11.25 0.51 12.01
N VAL A 44 -10.11 0.19 11.41
CA VAL A 44 -9.21 1.16 10.78
C VAL A 44 -9.08 0.87 9.29
N LYS A 45 -9.25 1.91 8.46
CA LYS A 45 -9.10 1.84 7.00
C LYS A 45 -8.06 2.84 6.52
N ILE A 46 -7.24 2.40 5.57
CA ILE A 46 -6.32 3.26 4.84
C ILE A 46 -7.11 3.91 3.69
N GLY A 47 -7.14 5.23 3.63
CA GLY A 47 -7.79 5.99 2.57
C GLY A 47 -6.82 6.88 1.81
N ASP A 48 -7.34 7.65 0.86
CA ASP A 48 -6.60 8.50 -0.07
C ASP A 48 -5.45 7.81 -0.84
N LEU A 49 -5.84 7.12 -1.91
CA LEU A 49 -4.91 6.51 -2.87
C LEU A 49 -4.60 7.44 -4.05
N GLY A 50 -4.87 8.75 -3.95
CA GLY A 50 -4.67 9.70 -5.06
C GLY A 50 -3.21 9.80 -5.52
N LEU A 51 -2.28 9.57 -4.60
CA LEU A 51 -0.84 9.50 -4.88
C LEU A 51 -0.32 8.06 -4.96
N ALA A 52 -1.16 7.02 -4.93
CA ALA A 52 -0.67 5.65 -4.98
C ALA A 52 0.02 5.34 -6.33
N ALA A 53 0.97 4.40 -6.32
CA ALA A 53 1.64 3.92 -7.51
C ALA A 53 1.55 2.40 -7.64
N ILE A 54 1.35 1.94 -8.87
CA ILE A 54 1.46 0.53 -9.22
C ILE A 54 2.90 0.25 -9.63
N LEU A 55 3.60 -0.58 -8.87
CA LEU A 55 4.98 -0.96 -9.16
C LEU A 55 5.01 -2.08 -10.22
N ARG A 56 4.99 -1.69 -11.49
CA ARG A 56 5.25 -2.63 -12.58
C ARG A 56 6.74 -2.96 -12.59
N LYS A 57 7.08 -4.24 -12.65
CA LYS A 57 8.46 -4.65 -12.97
C LYS A 57 8.78 -4.07 -14.35
N SER A 58 9.83 -3.25 -14.42
CA SER A 58 10.38 -2.83 -15.70
C SER A 58 10.84 -4.10 -16.42
N HIS A 59 10.12 -4.47 -17.49
CA HIS A 59 10.75 -5.24 -18.54
C HIS A 59 11.79 -4.31 -19.15
N ALA A 60 13.00 -4.29 -18.59
CA ALA A 60 14.15 -3.80 -19.32
C ALA A 60 14.08 -4.52 -20.66
N ALA A 61 13.88 -3.76 -21.74
CA ALA A 61 13.76 -4.30 -23.08
C ALA A 61 14.91 -5.28 -23.26
N HIS A 62 14.58 -6.56 -23.41
CA HIS A 62 15.55 -7.55 -23.79
C HIS A 62 16.08 -7.07 -25.14
N CYS A 63 17.30 -6.51 -25.17
CA CYS A 63 17.98 -6.19 -26.41
C CYS A 63 18.26 -7.51 -27.13
N VAL A 64 17.26 -8.06 -27.82
CA VAL A 64 17.46 -8.97 -28.95
C VAL A 64 17.73 -8.04 -30.13
N GLY A 65 18.99 -7.74 -30.37
CA GLY A 65 19.35 -6.84 -31.46
C GLY A 65 20.83 -6.57 -31.56
N MET A 66 21.47 -7.36 -32.42
CA MET A 66 22.67 -7.03 -33.19
C MET A 66 24.03 -7.37 -32.56
N LEU A 67 24.48 -8.61 -32.80
CA LEU A 67 25.79 -8.82 -33.40
C LEU A 67 25.58 -9.78 -34.58
N ASN A 68 25.85 -9.25 -35.79
CA ASN A 68 26.19 -10.05 -36.95
C ASN A 68 27.55 -10.71 -36.73
#